data_AF-M0IG90-F1
#
_entry.id   AF-M0IG90-F1
#
_cell.length_a   1.000
_cell.length_b   1.000
_cell.length_c   1.000
_cell.angle_alpha   90.00
_cell.angle_beta   90.00
_cell.angle_gamma   90.00
#
_symmetry.space_group_name_H-M   'P 1'
#
loop_
_entity.id
_entity.type
_entity.pdbx_description
1 polymer ?
#
loop_
_entity_poly.entity_id
_entity_poly.type
_entity_poly.pdbx_seq_one_letter_code
_entity_poly.pdbx_strand_id
1 'polypeptide(L)'
;MSDPPSIDFAAEWDTVLNRRTAVENIYDVALQLAEPLRVAAIADRVEVTPGTAQKYLRFLTELGVVKKACDVPATYERNDAFRVAANRAVPD
;
A
#
# COMPACT_ATOMS: atom_id res chain seq x y z
N MET A 1 -0.40 -38.61 19.28
CA MET A 1 0.09 -37.56 18.37
C MET A 1 -1.07 -36.62 18.14
N SER A 2 -0.95 -35.35 18.53
CA SER A 2 -1.97 -34.35 18.19
C SER A 2 -1.76 -33.92 16.75
N ASP A 3 -2.84 -33.77 16.00
CA ASP A 3 -2.79 -33.13 14.68
C ASP A 3 -2.15 -31.74 14.82
N PRO A 4 -1.27 -31.32 13.89
CA PRO A 4 -0.84 -29.93 13.86
C PRO A 4 -2.10 -29.04 13.67
N PRO A 5 -2.19 -27.89 14.35
CA PRO A 5 -3.31 -26.99 14.12
C PRO A 5 -3.38 -26.66 12.63
N SER A 6 -4.53 -26.89 12.00
CA SER A 6 -4.74 -26.45 10.62
C SER A 6 -4.77 -24.93 10.64
N ILE A 7 -3.66 -24.31 10.24
CA ILE A 7 -3.58 -22.86 10.08
C ILE A 7 -4.46 -22.50 8.87
N ASP A 8 -5.59 -21.86 9.14
CA ASP A 8 -6.35 -21.18 8.10
C ASP A 8 -5.67 -19.85 7.82
N PHE A 9 -4.74 -19.91 6.87
CA PHE A 9 -3.95 -18.75 6.47
C PHE A 9 -4.82 -17.57 6.02
N ALA A 10 -5.97 -17.81 5.38
CA ALA A 10 -6.83 -16.72 4.93
C ALA A 10 -7.43 -15.95 6.11
N ALA A 11 -7.95 -16.67 7.11
CA ALA A 11 -8.55 -16.06 8.31
C ALA A 11 -7.53 -15.33 9.19
N GLU A 12 -6.31 -15.87 9.33
CA GLU A 12 -5.22 -15.17 10.01
C GLU A 12 -4.81 -13.89 9.26
N TRP A 13 -4.76 -13.96 7.92
CA TRP A 13 -4.44 -12.82 7.09
C TRP A 13 -5.47 -11.71 7.19
N ASP A 14 -6.76 -12.04 7.14
CA ASP A 14 -7.86 -11.09 7.35
C ASP A 14 -7.77 -10.43 8.72
N THR A 15 -7.43 -11.20 9.77
CA THR A 15 -7.23 -10.65 11.13
C THR A 15 -6.08 -9.65 11.18
N VAL A 16 -4.97 -9.93 10.49
CA VAL A 16 -3.85 -9.01 10.36
C VAL A 16 -4.27 -7.75 9.60
N LEU A 17 -4.93 -7.89 8.45
CA LEU A 17 -5.41 -6.77 7.63
C LEU A 17 -6.40 -5.87 8.38
N ASN A 18 -7.31 -6.46 9.15
CA ASN A 18 -8.32 -5.75 9.94
C ASN A 18 -7.73 -4.96 11.12
N ARG A 19 -6.51 -5.29 11.58
CA ARG A 19 -5.80 -4.55 12.65
C ARG A 19 -5.01 -3.36 12.12
N ARG A 20 -4.81 -3.27 10.81
CA ARG A 20 -3.99 -2.21 10.19
C ARG A 20 -4.77 -0.92 10.06
N THR A 21 -4.04 0.16 10.19
CA THR A 21 -4.58 1.50 9.92
C THR A 21 -4.75 1.71 8.42
N ALA A 22 -5.69 2.58 8.04
CA ALA A 22 -5.91 2.93 6.63
C ALA A 22 -4.63 3.44 5.93
N VAL A 23 -3.75 4.13 6.67
CA VAL A 23 -2.48 4.62 6.11
C VAL A 23 -1.50 3.48 5.79
N GLU A 24 -1.45 2.43 6.62
CA GLU A 24 -0.60 1.26 6.38
C GLU A 24 -1.10 0.46 5.18
N ASN A 25 -2.42 0.28 5.03
CA ASN A 25 -2.99 -0.42 3.89
C ASN A 25 -2.76 0.35 2.58
N ILE A 26 -2.91 1.68 2.59
CA ILE A 26 -2.61 2.53 1.42
C ILE A 26 -1.13 2.49 1.07
N TYR A 27 -0.24 2.48 2.08
CA TYR A 27 1.19 2.37 1.88
C TYR A 27 1.58 1.05 1.20
N ASP A 28 1.02 -0.07 1.64
CA ASP A 28 1.28 -1.37 1.02
C ASP A 28 0.79 -1.46 -0.41
N VAL A 29 -0.44 -1.00 -0.67
CA VAL A 29 -1.00 -0.95 -2.03
C VAL A 29 -0.11 -0.07 -2.92
N ALA A 30 0.37 1.06 -2.41
CA ALA A 30 1.29 1.95 -3.12
C ALA A 30 2.62 1.28 -3.47
N LEU A 31 3.18 0.44 -2.58
CA LEU A 31 4.39 -0.33 -2.85
C LEU A 31 4.21 -1.43 -3.90
N GLN A 32 2.98 -1.92 -4.07
CA GLN A 32 2.65 -2.97 -5.04
C GLN A 32 2.26 -2.44 -6.42
N LEU A 33 2.16 -1.11 -6.60
CA LEU A 33 1.81 -0.52 -7.90
C LEU A 33 2.89 -0.83 -8.95
N ALA A 34 2.52 -1.61 -9.95
CA ALA A 34 3.33 -1.85 -11.16
C ALA A 34 3.02 -0.83 -12.26
N GLU A 35 1.82 -0.24 -12.25
CA GLU A 35 1.34 0.76 -13.19
C GLU A 35 0.63 1.91 -12.44
N PRO A 36 0.56 3.12 -13.02
CA PRO A 36 -0.16 4.24 -12.41
C PRO A 36 -1.63 3.92 -12.17
N LEU A 37 -2.10 4.13 -10.94
CA LEU A 37 -3.49 3.84 -10.54
C LEU A 37 -4.22 5.10 -10.08
N ARG A 38 -5.52 5.15 -10.38
CA ARG A 38 -6.41 6.25 -9.95
C ARG A 38 -6.67 6.18 -8.46
N VAL A 39 -6.85 7.34 -7.84
CA VAL A 39 -7.21 7.45 -6.41
C VAL A 39 -8.41 6.59 -6.04
N ALA A 40 -9.47 6.60 -6.87
CA ALA A 40 -10.68 5.81 -6.62
C ALA A 40 -10.37 4.31 -6.57
N ALA A 41 -9.61 3.79 -7.53
CA ALA A 41 -9.25 2.38 -7.57
C ALA A 41 -8.36 1.96 -6.39
N ILE A 42 -7.51 2.85 -5.87
CA ILE A 42 -6.74 2.60 -4.65
C ILE A 42 -7.67 2.61 -3.43
N ALA A 43 -8.62 3.55 -3.38
CA ALA A 43 -9.58 3.68 -2.30
C ALA A 43 -10.49 2.44 -2.19
N ASP A 44 -10.95 1.92 -3.33
CA ASP A 44 -11.76 0.70 -3.41
C ASP A 44 -11.00 -0.52 -2.87
N ARG A 45 -9.70 -0.63 -3.16
CA ARG A 45 -8.86 -1.77 -2.71
C ARG A 45 -8.64 -1.82 -1.20
N VAL A 46 -8.74 -0.69 -0.51
CA VAL A 46 -8.54 -0.60 0.94
C VAL A 46 -9.82 -0.24 1.68
N GLU A 47 -10.96 -0.26 0.98
CA GLU A 47 -12.29 0.05 1.51
C GLU A 47 -12.39 1.39 2.25
N VAL A 48 -11.73 2.44 1.71
CA VAL A 48 -11.81 3.80 2.26
C VAL A 48 -12.44 4.76 1.27
N THR A 49 -12.85 5.94 1.76
CA THR A 49 -13.32 7.00 0.86
C THR A 49 -12.19 7.52 -0.04
N PRO A 50 -12.48 7.94 -1.28
CA PRO A 50 -11.49 8.56 -2.16
C PRO A 50 -10.80 9.79 -1.54
N GLY A 51 -11.51 10.55 -0.69
CA GLY A 51 -10.93 11.69 0.04
C GLY A 51 -9.86 11.27 1.04
N THR A 52 -10.10 10.20 1.80
CA THR A 52 -9.13 9.59 2.71
C THR A 52 -7.91 9.09 1.93
N ALA A 53 -8.13 8.35 0.85
CA ALA A 53 -7.06 7.86 -0.02
C ALA A 53 -6.20 9.01 -0.58
N GLN A 54 -6.83 10.06 -1.09
CA GLN A 54 -6.14 11.23 -1.64
C GLN A 54 -5.28 11.96 -0.60
N LYS A 55 -5.77 12.08 0.65
CA LYS A 55 -5.02 12.70 1.75
C LYS A 55 -3.73 11.92 2.03
N TYR A 56 -3.81 10.60 2.16
CA TYR A 56 -2.63 9.78 2.43
C TYR A 56 -1.70 9.66 1.23
N LEU A 57 -2.23 9.60 0.00
CA LEU A 57 -1.39 9.59 -1.20
C LEU A 57 -0.59 10.89 -1.37
N ARG A 58 -1.15 12.06 -1.00
CA ARG A 58 -0.38 13.32 -0.95
C ARG A 58 0.76 13.24 0.05
N PHE A 59 0.50 12.75 1.27
CA PHE A 59 1.53 12.56 2.28
C PHE A 59 2.63 11.59 1.81
N LEU A 60 2.26 10.51 1.13
CA LEU A 60 3.23 9.57 0.55
C LEU A 60 4.02 10.17 -0.62
N THR A 61 3.45 11.14 -1.35
CA THR A 61 4.20 11.93 -2.36
C THR A 61 5.23 12.83 -1.69
N GLU A 62 4.89 13.49 -0.59
CA GLU A 62 5.81 14.32 0.19
C GLU A 62 6.98 13.48 0.75
N LEU A 63 6.72 12.24 1.18
CA LEU A 63 7.75 11.29 1.60
C LEU A 63 8.55 10.68 0.44
N GLY A 64 8.15 10.91 -0.81
CA GLY A 64 8.80 10.35 -1.99
C GLY A 64 8.53 8.86 -2.22
N VAL A 65 7.51 8.27 -1.60
CA VAL A 65 7.12 6.86 -1.78
C VAL A 65 6.37 6.65 -3.10
N VAL A 66 5.50 7.61 -3.45
CA VAL A 66 4.75 7.63 -4.71
C VAL A 66 4.96 8.95 -5.44
N LYS A 67 4.76 8.96 -6.75
CA LYS A 67 4.71 10.16 -7.56
C LYS A 67 3.34 10.32 -8.17
N LYS A 68 2.91 11.57 -8.35
CA LYS A 68 1.71 11.88 -9.12
C LYS A 68 2.07 11.80 -10.61
N ALA A 69 1.47 10.87 -11.33
CA ALA A 69 1.74 10.63 -12.74
C ALA A 69 0.85 11.48 -13.66
N CYS A 70 -0.39 11.78 -13.24
CA CYS A 70 -1.32 12.63 -13.97
C CYS A 70 -2.20 13.44 -13.01
N ASP A 71 -2.67 14.60 -13.45
CA ASP A 71 -3.56 15.48 -12.67
C ASP A 71 -5.05 15.24 -12.93
N VAL A 72 -5.43 14.79 -14.13
CA VAL A 72 -6.86 14.71 -14.55
C VAL A 72 -7.13 13.46 -15.42
N PRO A 73 -7.76 12.40 -14.87
CA PRO A 73 -7.98 12.15 -13.45
C PRO A 73 -6.66 11.84 -12.73
N ALA A 74 -6.54 12.22 -11.45
CA ALA A 74 -5.31 12.04 -10.70
C ALA A 74 -4.89 10.57 -10.60
N THR A 75 -3.70 10.25 -11.12
CA THR A 75 -3.07 8.93 -11.01
C THR A 75 -1.78 9.01 -10.22
N TYR A 76 -1.51 7.95 -9.46
CA TYR A 76 -0.31 7.80 -8.65
C TYR A 76 0.46 6.57 -9.10
N GLU A 77 1.78 6.70 -9.18
CA GLU A 77 2.71 5.63 -9.50
C GLU A 77 3.72 5.46 -8.37
N ARG A 78 4.28 4.26 -8.23
CA ARG A 78 5.32 4.00 -7.24
C ARG A 78 6.61 4.72 -7.63
N ASN A 79 7.29 5.36 -6.67
CA ASN A 79 8.60 5.92 -6.91
C ASN A 79 9.69 4.86 -6.77
N ASP A 80 10.16 4.30 -7.88
CA ASP A 80 11.21 3.27 -7.85
C ASP A 80 12.56 3.76 -7.31
N ALA A 81 12.80 5.08 -7.23
CA ALA A 81 14.01 5.63 -6.61
C ALA A 81 14.07 5.35 -5.08
N PHE A 82 12.92 5.20 -4.42
CA PHE A 82 12.84 4.84 -3.00
C PHE A 82 13.35 3.41 -2.73
N ARG A 83 13.18 2.49 -3.69
CA ARG A 83 13.63 1.08 -3.55
C ARG A 83 15.14 0.95 -3.42
N VAL A 84 15.90 1.82 -4.10
CA VAL A 84 17.37 1.77 -4.09
C VAL A 84 17.95 2.18 -2.73
N ALA A 85 17.23 3.01 -1.97
CA ALA A 85 17.66 3.43 -0.63
C ALA A 85 17.33 2.38 0.45
N ALA A 86 16.13 1.77 0.40
CA ALA A 86 15.69 0.79 1.40
C ALA A 86 16.48 -0.54 1.34
N ASN A 87 16.91 -0.98 0.16
CA ASN A 87 17.70 -2.21 0.00
C ASN A 87 19.19 -2.07 0.37
N ARG A 88 19.67 -0.87 0.73
CA ARG A 88 21.07 -0.65 1.12
C ARG A 88 21.33 -0.90 2.62
N ALA A 89 20.27 -1.16 3.40
CA ALA A 89 20.36 -1.26 4.86
C ALA A 89 20.33 -2.69 5.42
N VAL A 90 20.60 -3.71 4.61
CA VAL A 90 20.84 -5.09 5.09
C VAL A 90 22.34 -5.37 4.96
N PRO A 91 23.13 -5.26 6.05
CA PRO A 91 24.48 -5.83 6.07
C PRO A 91 24.41 -7.37 6.10
N ASP A 92 25.37 -8.02 5.44
CA ASP A 92 25.62 -9.48 5.50
C ASP A 92 25.68 -10.02 6.94
#